data_AF-A0A918SVS3-F1
#
_entry.id   AF-A0A918SVS3-F1
#
_cell.length_a   1.000
_cell.length_b   1.000
_cell.length_c   1.000
_cell.angle_alpha   90.00
_cell.angle_beta   90.00
_cell.angle_gamma   90.00
#
_symmetry.space_group_name_H-M   'P 1'
#
loop_
_entity.id
_entity.type
_entity.pdbx_description
1 polymer ?
#
loop_
_entity_poly.entity_id
_entity_poly.type
_entity_poly.pdbx_seq_one_letter_code
_entity_poly.pdbx_strand_id
1 'polypeptide(L)'
;MTRIRERLAELHPHTRELMRPTDFAPVADIAPDPEVSAAYARLDARCRIGTQYEWLARFCRQRGLSDVEIGFERERYGAGGLLLDLTVPGVSEGGGYRVHRLPPGHGDDDVDTVFGSYVFPLFDVTKQQMAREVDDRRWRPLMLETWFCHRPVRGRPCSRCHPCLNVISAGLGWRIPRDRRVLGAMHRLTIGSLKSVARPLVQRLRSS
;
A
#
# COMPACT_ATOMS: atom_id res chain seq x y z
N MET A 1 -5.19 2.43 -16.08
CA MET A 1 -4.43 1.16 -16.17
C MET A 1 -3.97 0.84 -17.59
N THR A 2 -4.70 1.21 -18.64
CA THR A 2 -4.31 0.95 -20.05
C THR A 2 -2.91 1.45 -20.40
N ARG A 3 -2.61 2.74 -20.15
CA ARG A 3 -1.32 3.36 -20.49
C ARG A 3 -0.10 2.62 -19.91
N ILE A 4 -0.13 2.24 -18.63
CA ILE A 4 1.00 1.54 -18.01
C ILE A 4 1.17 0.12 -18.57
N ARG A 5 0.08 -0.55 -18.94
CA ARG A 5 0.12 -1.87 -19.59
C ARG A 5 0.72 -1.80 -20.98
N GLU A 6 0.31 -0.81 -21.78
CA GLU A 6 0.88 -0.55 -23.11
C GLU A 6 2.37 -0.26 -23.00
N ARG A 7 2.75 0.65 -22.08
CA ARG A 7 4.16 0.98 -21.86
C ARG A 7 4.99 -0.21 -21.39
N LEU A 8 4.42 -1.06 -20.53
CA LEU A 8 5.08 -2.29 -20.11
C LEU A 8 5.27 -3.24 -21.29
N ALA A 9 4.26 -3.40 -22.14
CA ALA A 9 4.32 -4.24 -23.32
C ALA A 9 5.28 -3.71 -24.40
N GLU A 10 5.50 -2.40 -24.50
CA GLU A 10 6.55 -1.82 -25.35
C GLU A 10 7.95 -2.15 -24.84
N LEU A 11 8.18 -2.02 -23.53
CA LEU A 11 9.49 -2.28 -22.91
C LEU A 11 9.79 -3.77 -22.75
N HIS A 12 8.74 -4.58 -22.58
CA HIS A 12 8.80 -6.01 -22.29
C HIS A 12 7.69 -6.75 -23.06
N PRO A 13 7.87 -7.04 -24.37
CA PRO A 13 6.81 -7.58 -25.23
C PRO A 13 6.13 -8.86 -24.72
N HIS A 14 6.89 -9.75 -24.08
CA HIS A 14 6.37 -10.99 -23.49
C HIS A 14 5.25 -10.75 -22.45
N THR A 15 5.18 -9.57 -21.83
CA THR A 15 4.15 -9.24 -20.84
C THR A 15 2.74 -9.17 -21.43
N ARG A 16 2.60 -9.05 -22.76
CA ARG A 16 1.29 -9.09 -23.44
C ARG A 16 0.58 -10.43 -23.22
N GLU A 17 1.34 -11.51 -23.19
CA GLU A 17 0.82 -12.87 -23.00
C GLU A 17 0.60 -13.19 -21.51
N LEU A 18 1.41 -12.60 -20.63
CA LEU A 18 1.31 -12.81 -19.18
C LEU A 18 0.17 -12.03 -18.53
N MET A 19 -0.26 -10.90 -19.12
CA MET A 19 -1.26 -10.03 -18.51
C MET A 19 -2.65 -10.25 -19.08
N ARG A 20 -3.49 -10.98 -18.35
CA ARG A 20 -4.93 -11.08 -18.64
C ARG A 20 -5.63 -9.70 -18.62
N PRO A 21 -6.80 -9.57 -19.27
CA PRO A 21 -7.63 -8.37 -19.15
C PRO A 21 -7.91 -8.04 -17.68
N THR A 22 -7.97 -6.75 -17.35
CA THR A 22 -8.30 -6.29 -15.99
C THR A 22 -9.80 -6.47 -15.75
N ASP A 23 -10.14 -7.21 -14.70
CA ASP A 23 -11.51 -7.28 -14.19
C ASP A 23 -11.77 -6.15 -13.19
N PHE A 24 -12.94 -5.52 -13.28
CA PHE A 24 -13.32 -4.37 -12.46
C PHE A 24 -14.60 -4.69 -11.70
N ALA A 25 -14.56 -4.54 -10.38
CA ALA A 25 -15.72 -4.68 -9.51
C ALA A 25 -15.95 -3.37 -8.73
N PRO A 26 -17.13 -2.75 -8.84
CA PRO A 26 -17.51 -1.65 -7.97
C PRO A 26 -17.61 -2.10 -6.52
N VAL A 27 -17.11 -1.29 -5.58
CA VAL A 27 -17.20 -1.60 -4.14
C VAL A 27 -18.66 -1.73 -3.69
N ALA A 28 -19.57 -0.96 -4.30
CA ALA A 28 -21.01 -1.02 -4.05
C ALA A 28 -21.65 -2.36 -4.45
N ASP A 29 -21.01 -3.12 -5.35
CA ASP A 29 -21.51 -4.41 -5.82
C ASP A 29 -20.99 -5.58 -4.96
N ILE A 30 -20.06 -5.32 -4.04
CA ILE A 30 -19.57 -6.30 -3.08
C ILE A 30 -20.62 -6.44 -1.98
N ALA A 31 -21.26 -7.61 -1.88
CA ALA A 31 -22.28 -7.84 -0.87
C ALA A 31 -21.72 -7.65 0.57
N PRO A 32 -22.55 -7.20 1.52
CA PRO A 32 -22.15 -7.16 2.93
C PRO A 32 -21.81 -8.55 3.46
N ASP A 33 -20.84 -8.62 4.37
CA ASP A 33 -20.49 -9.84 5.11
C ASP A 33 -20.29 -9.46 6.58
N PRO A 34 -21.27 -9.74 7.46
CA PRO A 34 -21.21 -9.34 8.86
C PRO A 34 -20.02 -9.91 9.63
N GLU A 35 -19.54 -11.11 9.26
CA GLU A 35 -18.41 -11.77 9.91
C GLU A 35 -17.11 -11.03 9.57
N VAL A 36 -16.88 -10.78 8.28
CA VAL A 36 -15.72 -10.02 7.81
C VAL A 36 -15.75 -8.59 8.35
N SER A 37 -16.89 -7.91 8.31
CA SER A 37 -17.02 -6.54 8.83
C SER A 37 -16.75 -6.47 10.34
N ALA A 38 -17.18 -7.48 11.12
CA ALA A 38 -16.93 -7.52 12.55
C ALA A 38 -15.44 -7.81 12.88
N ALA A 39 -14.82 -8.77 12.19
CA ALA A 39 -13.38 -9.05 12.32
C ALA A 39 -12.54 -7.83 11.94
N TYR A 40 -12.85 -7.20 10.81
CA TYR A 40 -12.21 -5.96 10.38
C TYR A 40 -12.33 -4.86 11.44
N ALA A 41 -13.52 -4.62 11.98
CA ALA A 41 -13.74 -3.58 12.99
C ALA A 41 -12.87 -3.80 14.25
N ARG A 42 -12.72 -5.05 14.69
CA ARG A 42 -11.82 -5.41 15.81
C ARG A 42 -10.35 -5.16 15.47
N LEU A 43 -9.89 -5.53 14.28
CA LEU A 43 -8.51 -5.29 13.84
C LEU A 43 -8.19 -3.80 13.64
N ASP A 44 -9.10 -3.06 12.99
CA ASP A 44 -8.89 -1.63 12.71
C ASP A 44 -8.85 -0.80 13.99
N ALA A 45 -9.66 -1.17 15.00
CA ALA A 45 -9.59 -0.57 16.33
C ALA A 45 -8.21 -0.78 17.01
N ARG A 46 -7.54 -1.91 16.74
CA ARG A 46 -6.21 -2.25 17.30
C ARG A 46 -5.08 -1.52 16.57
N CYS A 47 -5.09 -1.49 15.23
CA CYS A 47 -3.89 -1.13 14.46
C CYS A 47 -4.12 -0.26 13.21
N ARG A 48 -5.35 0.22 12.98
CA ARG A 48 -5.71 1.13 11.88
C ARG A 48 -5.19 0.66 10.52
N ILE A 49 -5.72 -0.46 10.05
CA ILE A 49 -5.29 -1.11 8.81
C ILE A 49 -5.93 -0.46 7.58
N GLY A 50 -7.09 0.18 7.73
CA GLY A 50 -7.76 0.89 6.64
C GLY A 50 -8.76 0.03 5.86
N THR A 51 -9.82 0.67 5.38
CA THR A 51 -11.07 0.04 4.91
C THR A 51 -10.92 -0.84 3.68
N GLN A 52 -9.83 -0.68 2.92
CA GLN A 52 -9.58 -1.50 1.74
C GLN A 52 -9.52 -3.01 2.05
N TYR A 53 -9.02 -3.39 3.22
CA TYR A 53 -8.88 -4.81 3.58
C TYR A 53 -10.23 -5.46 3.89
N GLU A 54 -11.19 -4.70 4.42
CA GLU A 54 -12.56 -5.17 4.56
C GLU A 54 -13.15 -5.51 3.18
N TRP A 55 -13.07 -4.57 2.23
CA TRP A 55 -13.66 -4.76 0.90
C TRP A 55 -13.03 -5.91 0.14
N LEU A 56 -11.70 -6.02 0.20
CA LEU A 56 -10.95 -7.09 -0.46
C LEU A 56 -11.26 -8.46 0.16
N ALA A 57 -11.38 -8.56 1.49
CA ALA A 57 -11.69 -9.83 2.15
C ALA A 57 -13.07 -10.35 1.72
N ARG A 58 -14.09 -9.48 1.73
CA ARG A 58 -15.43 -9.80 1.24
C ARG A 58 -15.42 -10.20 -0.24
N PHE A 59 -14.69 -9.46 -1.07
CA PHE A 59 -14.57 -9.74 -2.49
C PHE A 59 -13.95 -11.12 -2.74
N CYS A 60 -12.85 -11.44 -2.06
CA CYS A 60 -12.19 -12.74 -2.16
C CYS A 60 -13.13 -13.86 -1.72
N ARG A 61 -13.81 -13.72 -0.59
CA ARG A 61 -14.75 -14.73 -0.08
C ARG A 61 -15.92 -14.98 -1.02
N GLN A 62 -16.55 -13.93 -1.55
CA GLN A 62 -17.67 -14.05 -2.50
C GLN A 62 -17.28 -14.74 -3.81
N ARG A 63 -16.02 -14.58 -4.23
CA ARG A 63 -15.49 -15.14 -5.47
C ARG A 63 -14.77 -16.48 -5.25
N GLY A 64 -14.67 -16.96 -4.01
CA GLY A 64 -13.90 -18.16 -3.67
C GLY A 64 -12.42 -18.04 -4.04
N LEU A 65 -11.84 -16.84 -3.92
CA LEU A 65 -10.44 -16.58 -4.26
C LEU A 65 -9.53 -16.87 -3.06
N SER A 66 -8.43 -17.55 -3.35
CA SER A 66 -7.30 -17.82 -2.46
C SER A 66 -5.99 -17.47 -3.18
N ASP A 67 -4.89 -17.44 -2.43
CA ASP A 67 -3.54 -17.12 -2.94
C ASP A 67 -3.48 -15.75 -3.66
N VAL A 68 -4.31 -14.79 -3.22
CA VAL A 68 -4.37 -13.45 -3.82
C VAL A 68 -3.20 -12.60 -3.32
N GLU A 69 -2.41 -12.06 -4.23
CA GLU A 69 -1.21 -11.32 -3.82
C GLU A 69 -1.50 -9.90 -3.36
N ILE A 70 -0.98 -9.56 -2.17
CA ILE A 70 -0.95 -8.19 -1.67
C ILE A 70 0.49 -7.76 -1.40
N GLY A 71 0.86 -6.61 -1.97
CA GLY A 71 2.19 -6.03 -1.84
C GLY A 71 2.43 -5.37 -0.48
N PHE A 72 2.61 -6.17 0.57
CA PHE A 72 3.16 -5.70 1.84
C PHE A 72 4.68 -5.79 1.80
N GLU A 73 5.32 -4.64 1.72
CA GLU A 73 6.75 -4.55 2.02
C GLU A 73 7.01 -4.70 3.52
N ARG A 74 8.27 -5.00 3.88
CA ARG A 74 8.70 -5.06 5.26
C ARG A 74 8.52 -3.71 5.96
N GLU A 75 7.50 -3.61 6.80
CA GLU A 75 7.12 -2.42 7.56
C GLU A 75 6.69 -2.83 8.99
N ARG A 76 6.96 -1.98 9.98
CA ARG A 76 6.68 -2.28 11.40
C ARG A 76 5.34 -1.73 11.89
N TYR A 77 4.57 -1.07 11.02
CA TYR A 77 3.34 -0.37 11.37
C TYR A 77 2.19 -0.79 10.45
N GLY A 78 0.95 -0.56 10.89
CA GLY A 78 -0.26 -0.88 10.13
C GLY A 78 -0.42 -2.38 9.88
N ALA A 79 -1.03 -2.75 8.75
CA ALA A 79 -1.30 -4.14 8.39
C ALA A 79 -0.02 -4.99 8.26
N GLY A 80 1.06 -4.44 7.68
CA GLY A 80 2.33 -5.16 7.59
C GLY A 80 2.93 -5.48 8.95
N GLY A 81 2.85 -4.53 9.90
CA GLY A 81 3.31 -4.74 11.28
C GLY A 81 2.46 -5.75 12.05
N LEU A 82 1.13 -5.77 11.82
CA LEU A 82 0.22 -6.77 12.42
C LEU A 82 0.60 -8.20 12.02
N LEU A 83 1.05 -8.39 10.78
CA LEU A 83 1.29 -9.71 10.20
C LEU A 83 2.72 -10.23 10.41
N LEU A 84 3.64 -9.39 10.89
CA LEU A 84 5.08 -9.67 10.90
C LEU A 84 5.44 -11.01 11.55
N ASP A 85 4.77 -11.33 12.67
CA ASP A 85 5.02 -12.54 13.46
C ASP A 85 3.96 -13.63 13.25
N LEU A 86 3.00 -13.40 12.33
CA LEU A 86 1.90 -14.32 12.04
C LEU A 86 2.10 -15.09 10.74
N THR A 87 2.98 -14.63 9.85
CA THR A 87 3.18 -15.25 8.54
C THR A 87 4.39 -16.17 8.49
N VAL A 88 4.32 -17.20 7.65
CA VAL A 88 5.42 -18.13 7.36
C VAL A 88 5.79 -18.09 5.88
N PRO A 89 7.06 -18.41 5.53
CA PRO A 89 7.45 -18.58 4.14
C PRO A 89 6.69 -19.72 3.44
N GLY A 90 6.38 -19.52 2.17
CA GLY A 90 5.72 -20.48 1.30
C GLY A 90 6.03 -20.21 -0.18
N VAL A 91 5.26 -20.84 -1.07
CA VAL A 91 5.38 -20.71 -2.53
C VAL A 91 4.02 -20.40 -3.13
N SER A 92 3.94 -19.39 -4.00
CA SER A 92 2.69 -19.04 -4.69
C SER A 92 2.21 -20.18 -5.57
N GLU A 93 0.91 -20.46 -5.54
CA GLU A 93 0.30 -21.57 -6.26
C GLU A 93 0.31 -21.33 -7.77
N GLY A 94 0.14 -20.08 -8.20
CA GLY A 94 0.15 -19.71 -9.62
C GLY A 94 1.52 -19.34 -10.18
N GLY A 95 2.47 -18.94 -9.33
CA GLY A 95 3.73 -18.32 -9.75
C GLY A 95 4.99 -19.13 -9.45
N GLY A 96 4.94 -20.07 -8.52
CA GLY A 96 6.10 -20.89 -8.14
C GLY A 96 7.24 -20.10 -7.49
N TYR A 97 6.99 -18.89 -6.99
CA TYR A 97 7.99 -18.05 -6.32
C TYR A 97 7.68 -17.89 -4.82
N ARG A 98 8.70 -17.47 -4.08
CA ARG A 98 8.62 -17.29 -2.63
C ARG A 98 7.60 -16.21 -2.28
N VAL A 99 6.72 -16.54 -1.35
CA VAL A 99 5.77 -15.63 -0.71
C VAL A 99 5.73 -15.88 0.79
N HIS A 100 5.11 -15.00 1.55
CA HIS A 100 4.67 -15.28 2.92
C HIS A 100 3.15 -15.49 2.96
N ARG A 101 2.67 -16.30 3.91
CA ARG A 101 1.24 -16.56 4.11
C ARG A 101 0.93 -16.85 5.57
N LEU A 102 -0.33 -16.74 5.97
CA LEU A 102 -0.77 -17.18 7.29
C LEU A 102 -0.76 -18.72 7.34
N PRO A 103 -0.10 -19.35 8.33
CA PRO A 103 -0.20 -20.78 8.51
C PRO A 103 -1.58 -21.15 9.07
N PRO A 104 -2.13 -22.32 8.71
CA PRO A 104 -3.35 -22.82 9.34
C PRO A 104 -3.21 -22.88 10.86
N GLY A 105 -4.24 -22.43 11.58
CA GLY A 105 -4.28 -22.54 13.05
C GLY A 105 -3.32 -21.61 13.79
N HIS A 106 -2.92 -20.47 13.20
CA HIS A 106 -2.08 -19.48 13.89
C HIS A 106 -2.74 -18.79 15.10
N GLY A 107 -4.05 -19.01 15.31
CA GLY A 107 -4.75 -18.66 16.54
C GLY A 107 -5.32 -17.25 16.64
N ASP A 108 -5.36 -16.46 15.56
CA ASP A 108 -6.10 -15.18 15.51
C ASP A 108 -7.14 -15.24 14.37
N ASP A 109 -8.36 -15.65 14.73
CA ASP A 109 -9.47 -15.84 13.79
C ASP A 109 -9.86 -14.55 13.05
N ASP A 110 -9.64 -13.37 13.66
CA ASP A 110 -9.91 -12.10 13.01
C ASP A 110 -8.93 -11.85 11.86
N VAL A 111 -7.65 -12.13 12.10
CA VAL A 111 -6.61 -12.05 11.08
C VAL A 111 -6.84 -13.07 9.98
N ASP A 112 -7.21 -14.30 10.30
CA ASP A 112 -7.55 -15.33 9.30
C ASP A 112 -8.74 -14.88 8.43
N THR A 113 -9.80 -14.37 9.06
CA THR A 113 -11.00 -13.87 8.36
C THR A 113 -10.69 -12.74 7.38
N VAL A 114 -9.80 -11.82 7.75
CA VAL A 114 -9.50 -10.62 6.93
C VAL A 114 -8.36 -10.84 5.94
N PHE A 115 -7.36 -11.66 6.29
CA PHE A 115 -6.12 -11.81 5.52
C PHE A 115 -5.84 -13.23 5.01
N GLY A 116 -6.63 -14.25 5.38
CA GLY A 116 -6.40 -15.66 5.06
C GLY A 116 -6.42 -15.98 3.56
N SER A 117 -7.11 -15.20 2.75
CA SER A 117 -7.11 -15.35 1.28
C SER A 117 -5.84 -14.84 0.60
N TYR A 118 -4.93 -14.18 1.32
CA TYR A 118 -3.80 -13.49 0.71
C TYR A 118 -2.45 -14.18 0.87
N VAL A 119 -1.55 -13.83 -0.03
CA VAL A 119 -0.10 -14.07 0.11
C VAL A 119 0.68 -12.78 -0.11
N PHE A 120 1.88 -12.73 0.48
CA PHE A 120 2.68 -11.51 0.60
C PHE A 120 4.05 -11.70 -0.07
N PRO A 121 4.19 -11.41 -1.38
CA PRO A 121 5.45 -11.62 -2.11
C PRO A 121 6.57 -10.65 -1.71
N LEU A 122 6.24 -9.52 -1.10
CA LEU A 122 7.18 -8.46 -0.77
C LEU A 122 7.58 -8.42 0.72
N PHE A 123 7.14 -9.40 1.51
CA PHE A 123 7.18 -9.32 2.98
C PHE A 123 8.60 -9.17 3.55
N ASP A 124 9.60 -9.76 2.89
CA ASP A 124 11.01 -9.65 3.28
C ASP A 124 11.73 -8.43 2.67
N VAL A 125 11.07 -7.70 1.78
CA VAL A 125 11.67 -6.62 0.99
C VAL A 125 11.39 -5.27 1.63
N THR A 126 12.42 -4.48 1.92
CA THR A 126 12.24 -3.09 2.38
C THR A 126 11.95 -2.13 1.23
N LYS A 127 11.36 -0.97 1.54
CA LYS A 127 11.22 0.12 0.55
C LYS A 127 12.56 0.54 -0.07
N GLN A 128 13.66 0.53 0.68
CA GLN A 128 14.98 0.85 0.13
C GLN A 128 15.47 -0.23 -0.85
N GLN A 129 15.22 -1.51 -0.57
CA GLN A 129 15.52 -2.59 -1.51
C GLN A 129 14.65 -2.47 -2.77
N MET A 130 13.35 -2.19 -2.63
CA MET A 130 12.48 -1.91 -3.78
C MET A 130 13.00 -0.74 -4.63
N ALA A 131 13.51 0.32 -3.99
CA ALA A 131 14.07 1.47 -4.71
C ALA A 131 15.33 1.11 -5.50
N ARG A 132 16.18 0.20 -4.98
CA ARG A 132 17.35 -0.33 -5.69
C ARG A 132 16.93 -1.20 -6.87
N GLU A 133 15.98 -2.10 -6.68
CA GLU A 133 15.43 -2.94 -7.75
C GLU A 133 14.86 -2.10 -8.91
N VAL A 134 14.23 -0.97 -8.62
CA VAL A 134 13.73 -0.03 -9.66
C VAL A 134 14.88 0.51 -10.52
N ASP A 135 16.05 0.74 -9.93
CA ASP A 135 17.24 1.25 -10.62
C ASP A 135 17.93 0.14 -11.40
N ASP A 136 18.17 -0.99 -10.75
CA ASP A 136 18.87 -2.15 -11.33
C ASP A 136 18.11 -2.72 -12.54
N ARG A 137 16.78 -2.75 -12.46
CA ARG A 137 15.91 -3.22 -13.56
C ARG A 137 15.50 -2.12 -14.53
N ARG A 138 15.97 -0.88 -14.32
CA ARG A 138 15.64 0.30 -15.15
C ARG A 138 14.13 0.56 -15.25
N TRP A 139 13.38 0.26 -14.18
CA TRP A 139 11.93 0.43 -14.11
C TRP A 139 11.47 1.85 -13.80
N ARG A 140 12.39 2.81 -13.65
CA ARG A 140 12.07 4.22 -13.41
C ARG A 140 10.99 4.78 -14.35
N PRO A 141 11.02 4.55 -15.69
CA PRO A 141 9.97 5.05 -16.58
C PRO A 141 8.59 4.51 -16.24
N LEU A 142 8.47 3.21 -15.92
CA LEU A 142 7.20 2.59 -15.53
C LEU A 142 6.71 3.13 -14.18
N MET A 143 7.61 3.34 -13.23
CA MET A 143 7.28 3.88 -11.92
C MET A 143 6.77 5.34 -11.97
N LEU A 144 7.10 6.11 -13.01
CA LEU A 144 6.53 7.44 -13.24
C LEU A 144 5.08 7.41 -13.74
N GLU A 145 4.62 6.27 -14.27
CA GLU A 145 3.23 6.06 -14.74
C GLU A 145 2.27 5.67 -13.59
N THR A 146 2.80 5.45 -12.39
CA THR A 146 2.02 5.04 -11.22
C THR A 146 1.62 6.23 -10.35
N TRP A 147 0.45 6.12 -9.69
CA TRP A 147 -0.11 7.18 -8.87
C TRP A 147 -0.14 6.83 -7.38
N PHE A 148 0.27 7.77 -6.52
CA PHE A 148 0.30 7.59 -5.06
C PHE A 148 -0.18 8.83 -4.30
N CYS A 149 -0.38 9.97 -4.97
CA CYS A 149 -0.66 11.22 -4.27
C CYS A 149 -2.15 11.32 -3.90
N HIS A 150 -2.44 11.47 -2.61
CA HIS A 150 -3.82 11.64 -2.13
C HIS A 150 -4.44 13.01 -2.44
N ARG A 151 -3.61 14.04 -2.72
CA ARG A 151 -4.07 15.42 -2.88
C ARG A 151 -3.36 16.11 -4.05
N PRO A 152 -3.60 15.69 -5.31
CA PRO A 152 -2.94 16.28 -6.47
C PRO A 152 -3.11 17.80 -6.53
N VAL A 153 -2.08 18.49 -7.04
CA VAL A 153 -2.17 19.92 -7.36
C VAL A 153 -1.88 20.10 -8.84
N ARG A 154 -2.92 20.44 -9.61
CA ARG A 154 -2.87 20.53 -11.09
C ARG A 154 -2.36 19.24 -11.73
N GLY A 155 -2.97 18.10 -11.36
CA GLY A 155 -2.63 16.78 -11.88
C GLY A 155 -1.25 16.24 -11.46
N ARG A 156 -0.53 16.92 -10.55
CA ARG A 156 0.84 16.56 -10.14
C ARG A 156 0.90 16.21 -8.64
N PRO A 157 1.81 15.31 -8.20
CA PRO A 157 2.00 15.00 -6.79
C PRO A 157 2.30 16.24 -5.95
N CYS A 158 1.71 16.32 -4.76
CA CYS A 158 1.70 17.55 -3.96
C CYS A 158 2.86 17.75 -3.01
N SER A 159 3.77 16.77 -2.89
CA SER A 159 4.95 16.76 -2.01
C SER A 159 4.70 16.88 -0.49
N ARG A 160 3.43 16.89 -0.06
CA ARG A 160 3.04 17.20 1.33
C ARG A 160 2.14 16.16 2.01
N CYS A 161 1.35 15.38 1.26
CA CYS A 161 0.57 14.29 1.84
C CYS A 161 1.47 13.15 2.31
N HIS A 162 0.99 12.31 3.23
CA HIS A 162 1.76 11.21 3.82
C HIS A 162 2.43 10.30 2.76
N PRO A 163 1.74 9.80 1.72
CA PRO A 163 2.40 9.05 0.65
C PRO A 163 3.52 9.80 -0.06
N CYS A 164 3.35 11.11 -0.29
CA CYS A 164 4.40 11.93 -0.91
C CYS A 164 5.63 12.08 -0.01
N LEU A 165 5.44 12.20 1.31
CA LEU A 165 6.55 12.28 2.26
C LEU A 165 7.28 10.93 2.34
N ASN A 166 6.55 9.81 2.35
CA ASN A 166 7.13 8.47 2.42
C ASN A 166 7.97 8.13 1.19
N VAL A 167 7.52 8.48 -0.03
CA VAL A 167 8.37 8.26 -1.22
C VAL A 167 9.61 9.16 -1.21
N ILE A 168 9.56 10.36 -0.62
CA ILE A 168 10.74 11.22 -0.49
C ILE A 168 11.73 10.60 0.49
N SER A 169 11.28 10.17 1.68
CA SER A 169 12.15 9.57 2.69
C SER A 169 12.73 8.22 2.25
N ALA A 170 12.00 7.46 1.42
CA ALA A 170 12.45 6.21 0.84
C ALA A 170 13.42 6.37 -0.36
N GLY A 171 13.87 7.58 -0.70
CA GLY A 171 14.78 7.82 -1.84
C GLY A 171 14.11 7.83 -3.22
N LEU A 172 12.79 7.69 -3.28
CA LEU A 172 11.96 7.71 -4.50
C LEU A 172 11.42 9.11 -4.83
N GLY A 173 12.02 10.16 -4.27
CA GLY A 173 11.58 11.55 -4.44
C GLY A 173 11.60 12.05 -5.89
N TRP A 174 12.33 11.39 -6.80
CA TRP A 174 12.32 11.69 -8.23
C TRP A 174 10.95 11.46 -8.90
N ARG A 175 10.04 10.69 -8.27
CA ARG A 175 8.64 10.57 -8.68
C ARG A 175 7.82 11.84 -8.42
N ILE A 176 8.39 12.81 -7.72
CA ILE A 176 7.78 14.11 -7.45
C ILE A 176 8.58 15.19 -8.18
N PRO A 177 7.91 16.04 -8.97
CA PRO A 177 8.59 17.10 -9.69
C PRO A 177 9.41 18.02 -8.78
N ARG A 178 10.55 18.50 -9.28
CA ARG A 178 11.54 19.27 -8.50
C ARG A 178 10.94 20.53 -7.87
N ASP A 179 10.19 21.31 -8.64
CA ASP A 179 9.47 22.50 -8.18
C ASP A 179 8.52 22.19 -7.00
N ARG A 180 7.80 21.06 -7.08
CA ARG A 180 6.94 20.60 -5.99
C ARG A 180 7.74 20.16 -4.76
N ARG A 181 8.89 19.51 -4.93
CA ARG A 181 9.76 19.12 -3.81
C ARG A 181 10.31 20.34 -3.07
N VAL A 182 10.78 21.35 -3.79
CA VAL A 182 11.27 22.62 -3.21
C VAL A 182 10.14 23.31 -2.42
N LEU A 183 8.97 23.46 -3.03
CA LEU A 183 7.80 24.05 -2.38
C LEU A 183 7.32 23.26 -1.14
N GLY A 184 7.46 21.94 -1.16
CA GLY A 184 7.18 21.07 -0.02
C GLY A 184 8.18 21.25 1.12
N ALA A 185 9.48 21.36 0.80
CA ALA A 185 10.54 21.61 1.76
C ALA A 185 10.38 22.99 2.42
N MET A 186 10.17 24.05 1.63
CA MET A 186 9.91 25.40 2.13
C MET A 186 8.72 25.42 3.10
N HIS A 187 7.59 24.80 2.73
CA HIS A 187 6.42 24.73 3.60
C HIS A 187 6.70 24.00 4.93
N ARG A 188 7.55 22.96 4.94
CA ARG A 188 7.92 22.28 6.20
C ARG A 188 8.79 23.17 7.07
N LEU A 189 9.72 23.91 6.48
CA LEU A 189 10.62 24.83 7.19
C LEU A 189 9.88 26.04 7.76
N THR A 190 8.87 26.57 7.07
CA THR A 190 8.15 27.79 7.48
C THR A 190 6.90 27.51 8.30
N ILE A 191 6.06 26.54 7.91
CA ILE A 191 4.77 26.26 8.58
C ILE A 191 4.89 25.13 9.60
N GLY A 192 5.83 24.19 9.42
CA GLY A 192 6.09 23.12 10.39
C GLY A 192 6.62 23.66 11.73
N SER A 193 7.52 24.64 11.65
CA SER A 193 8.06 25.39 12.79
C SER A 193 7.00 26.26 13.49
N LEU A 194 6.12 26.91 12.74
CA LEU A 194 4.97 27.64 13.30
C LEU A 194 3.98 26.71 14.01
N LYS A 195 3.69 25.52 13.46
CA LYS A 195 2.79 24.55 14.09
C LYS A 195 3.36 23.94 15.37
N SER A 196 4.66 23.69 15.44
CA SER A 196 5.30 23.22 16.69
C SER A 196 5.28 24.27 17.80
N VAL A 197 5.29 25.55 17.45
CA VAL A 197 5.17 26.67 18.41
C VAL A 197 3.70 26.93 18.81
N ALA A 198 2.76 26.79 17.88
CA ALA A 198 1.34 27.05 18.14
C ALA A 198 0.65 25.93 18.93
N ARG A 199 1.10 24.67 18.81
CA ARG A 199 0.43 23.51 19.43
C ARG A 199 0.43 23.56 20.98
N PRO A 200 1.55 23.90 21.66
CA PRO A 200 1.54 24.13 23.12
C PRO A 200 0.66 25.32 23.52
N LEU A 201 0.64 26.38 22.70
CA LEU A 201 -0.12 27.60 22.97
C LEU A 201 -1.64 27.35 22.92
N VAL A 202 -2.09 26.62 21.90
CA VAL A 202 -3.50 26.22 21.75
C VAL A 202 -3.92 25.19 22.81
N GLN A 203 -3.02 24.31 23.25
CA GLN A 203 -3.30 23.42 24.38
C GLN A 203 -3.48 24.20 25.68
N ARG A 204 -2.65 25.20 25.95
CA ARG A 204 -2.78 26.07 27.14
C ARG A 204 -4.10 26.86 27.15
N LEU A 205 -4.51 27.38 26.00
CA LEU A 205 -5.78 28.11 25.85
C LEU A 205 -7.04 27.23 25.97
N ARG A 206 -6.90 25.90 25.86
CA ARG A 206 -8.01 24.94 26.03
C ARG A 206 -8.08 24.33 27.42
N SER A 207 -7.10 24.59 28.27
CA SER A 207 -7.00 24.13 29.66
C SER A 207 -7.23 25.25 30.67
N SER A 208 -7.85 26.35 30.24
CA SER A 208 -8.31 27.49 31.03
C SER A 208 -9.76 27.77 30.66
#